data_AF-A0A3D9AE66-F1
#
_entry.id   AF-A0A3D9AE66-F1
#
_cell.length_a   1.000
_cell.length_b   1.000
_cell.length_c   1.000
_cell.angle_alpha   90.00
_cell.angle_beta   90.00
_cell.angle_gamma   90.00
#
_symmetry.space_group_name_H-M   'P 1'
#
loop_
_entity.id
_entity.type
_entity.pdbx_description
1 polymer ?
#
loop_
_entity_poly.entity_id
_entity_poly.type
_entity_poly.pdbx_seq_one_letter_code
_entity_poly.pdbx_strand_id
1 'polypeptide(L)'
;MKTNLFFLKFILMTFLMWNVISCESKKSDNPLLDTQWNGLAKIPQETEIILKFSNDKIDVLLGNKVIETMNYTLSNDEINIEKNSGGTPCDAGTKGKYKYEVIGENLVMILISDECTARIKSLQGIVYKKIDVKK
;
A
#
# COMPACT_ATOMS: atom_id res chain seq x y z
N MET A 1 -47.79 -18.46 -43.11
CA MET A 1 -46.83 -18.71 -42.02
C MET A 1 -46.38 -17.35 -41.48
N LYS A 2 -47.11 -16.77 -40.51
CA LYS A 2 -46.82 -15.44 -39.94
C LYS A 2 -45.82 -15.61 -38.80
N THR A 3 -44.54 -15.51 -39.10
CA THR A 3 -43.50 -15.42 -38.08
C THR A 3 -43.72 -14.13 -37.29
N ASN A 4 -43.95 -14.29 -35.99
CA ASN A 4 -44.28 -13.23 -35.05
C ASN A 4 -43.16 -12.19 -35.02
N LEU A 5 -43.38 -11.04 -35.68
CA LEU A 5 -42.57 -9.82 -35.60
C LEU A 5 -42.29 -9.40 -34.13
N PHE A 6 -43.15 -9.85 -33.22
CA PHE A 6 -43.05 -9.66 -31.78
C PHE A 6 -41.86 -10.42 -31.15
N PHE A 7 -41.57 -11.64 -31.61
CA PHE A 7 -40.46 -12.45 -31.06
C PHE A 7 -39.09 -11.89 -31.46
N LEU A 8 -38.97 -11.31 -32.66
CA LEU A 8 -37.73 -10.71 -33.14
C LEU A 8 -37.35 -9.45 -32.34
N LYS A 9 -38.34 -8.64 -31.94
CA LYS A 9 -38.12 -7.44 -31.11
C LYS A 9 -37.74 -7.80 -29.67
N PHE A 10 -38.26 -8.90 -29.14
CA PHE A 10 -37.94 -9.35 -27.78
C PHE A 10 -36.48 -9.79 -27.64
N ILE A 11 -35.94 -10.45 -28.67
CA ILE A 11 -34.52 -10.89 -28.72
C ILE A 11 -33.56 -9.70 -28.86
N LEU A 12 -33.97 -8.63 -29.57
CA LEU A 12 -33.14 -7.43 -29.72
C LEU A 12 -33.04 -6.61 -28.41
N MET A 13 -34.09 -6.66 -27.59
CA MET A 13 -34.17 -5.89 -26.35
C MET A 13 -33.37 -6.53 -25.20
N THR A 14 -33.26 -7.87 -25.18
CA THR A 14 -32.43 -8.60 -24.19
C THR A 14 -30.94 -8.49 -24.47
N PHE A 15 -30.54 -8.27 -25.74
CA PHE A 15 -29.13 -8.08 -26.11
C PHE A 15 -28.56 -6.72 -25.63
N LEU A 16 -29.41 -5.70 -25.49
CA LEU A 16 -29.01 -4.36 -25.05
C LEU A 16 -28.76 -4.25 -23.54
N MET A 17 -29.31 -5.17 -22.73
CA MET A 17 -29.13 -5.16 -21.26
C MET A 17 -27.97 -6.03 -20.75
N TRP A 18 -27.20 -6.69 -21.63
CA TRP A 18 -26.05 -7.50 -21.22
C TRP A 18 -24.79 -6.67 -20.91
N ASN A 19 -24.74 -5.40 -21.32
CA ASN A 19 -23.53 -4.58 -21.20
C ASN A 19 -23.37 -3.80 -19.88
N VAL A 20 -24.22 -4.04 -18.87
CA VAL A 20 -24.26 -3.22 -17.64
C VAL A 20 -23.62 -3.87 -16.41
N ILE A 21 -22.99 -5.04 -16.53
CA ILE A 21 -22.39 -5.72 -15.38
C ILE A 21 -20.94 -6.04 -15.67
N SER A 22 -20.09 -5.03 -15.58
CA SER A 22 -18.67 -5.22 -15.30
C SER A 22 -18.23 -4.14 -14.33
N CYS A 23 -18.85 -4.14 -13.15
CA CYS A 23 -18.23 -3.52 -11.99
C CYS A 23 -17.15 -4.51 -11.53
N GLU A 24 -16.00 -4.50 -12.20
CA GLU A 24 -14.82 -5.15 -11.67
C GLU A 24 -14.48 -4.43 -10.37
N SER A 25 -14.94 -4.97 -9.24
CA SER A 25 -14.34 -4.66 -7.95
C SER A 25 -12.89 -5.10 -8.09
N LYS A 26 -11.98 -4.17 -8.39
CA LYS A 26 -10.56 -4.41 -8.28
C LYS A 26 -10.35 -4.91 -6.86
N LYS A 27 -10.12 -6.22 -6.70
CA LYS A 27 -9.45 -6.75 -5.53
C LYS A 27 -8.16 -5.94 -5.48
N SER A 28 -8.02 -5.11 -4.45
CA SER A 28 -6.80 -4.36 -4.24
C SER A 28 -5.72 -5.39 -3.93
N ASP A 29 -5.00 -5.83 -4.97
CA ASP A 29 -3.76 -6.55 -4.80
C ASP A 29 -2.81 -5.58 -4.12
N ASN A 30 -2.41 -5.89 -2.89
CA ASN A 30 -1.52 -5.08 -2.07
C ASN A 30 -0.26 -4.71 -2.89
N PRO A 31 -0.12 -3.46 -3.38
CA PRO A 31 0.95 -3.10 -4.31
C PRO A 31 2.34 -3.09 -3.65
N LEU A 32 2.37 -3.22 -2.32
CA LEU A 32 3.59 -3.28 -1.53
C LEU A 32 3.99 -4.72 -1.21
N LEU A 33 3.15 -5.72 -1.48
CA LEU A 33 3.46 -7.12 -1.15
C LEU A 33 4.79 -7.57 -1.79
N ASP A 34 5.69 -8.09 -0.96
CA ASP A 34 7.00 -8.61 -1.35
C ASP A 34 7.89 -7.59 -2.10
N THR A 35 7.76 -6.30 -1.73
CA THR A 35 8.57 -5.20 -2.28
C THR A 35 9.58 -4.64 -1.28
N GLN A 36 10.62 -4.00 -1.81
CA GLN A 36 11.61 -3.27 -1.01
C GLN A 36 11.79 -1.86 -1.55
N TRP A 37 11.92 -0.88 -0.65
CA TRP A 37 12.01 0.53 -1.01
C TRP A 37 13.12 1.23 -0.22
N ASN A 38 14.07 1.82 -0.93
CA ASN A 38 15.20 2.56 -0.39
C ASN A 38 14.82 4.01 -0.12
N GLY A 39 15.17 4.58 1.04
CA GLY A 39 14.99 6.00 1.29
C GLY A 39 16.00 6.55 2.29
N LEU A 40 16.13 7.88 2.32
CA LEU A 40 16.96 8.59 3.30
C LEU A 40 16.08 9.07 4.46
N ALA A 41 16.15 8.37 5.59
CA ALA A 41 15.40 8.69 6.81
C ALA A 41 16.26 9.41 7.85
N LYS A 42 15.64 10.25 8.68
CA LYS A 42 16.33 11.02 9.72
C LYS A 42 16.35 10.25 11.05
N ILE A 43 17.41 9.47 11.29
CA ILE A 43 17.51 8.57 12.46
C ILE A 43 18.93 8.59 13.09
N PRO A 44 19.27 9.56 13.97
CA PRO A 44 18.81 10.95 14.07
C PRO A 44 19.43 11.86 12.98
N GLN A 45 20.46 11.38 12.29
CA GLN A 45 21.03 11.98 11.08
C GLN A 45 20.42 11.30 9.85
N GLU A 46 20.54 11.94 8.68
CA GLU A 46 20.10 11.32 7.43
C GLU A 46 20.87 10.02 7.16
N THR A 47 20.12 8.94 7.05
CA THR A 47 20.63 7.59 6.96
C THR A 47 19.80 6.81 5.94
N GLU A 48 20.48 6.04 5.10
CA GLU A 48 19.83 5.15 4.15
C GLU A 48 19.15 3.98 4.89
N ILE A 49 17.86 3.81 4.63
CA ILE A 49 17.06 2.71 5.15
C ILE A 49 16.34 1.99 4.01
N ILE A 50 15.98 0.74 4.26
CA ILE A 50 15.12 -0.03 3.37
C ILE A 50 13.83 -0.36 4.11
N LEU A 51 12.70 -0.04 3.50
CA LEU A 51 11.40 -0.55 3.89
C LEU A 51 11.14 -1.84 3.11
N LYS A 52 11.19 -2.98 3.80
CA LYS A 52 10.85 -4.28 3.24
C LYS A 52 9.45 -4.66 3.65
N PHE A 53 8.57 -4.79 2.67
CA PHE A 53 7.20 -5.21 2.86
C PHE A 53 7.08 -6.72 2.61
N SER A 54 6.32 -7.38 3.47
CA SER A 54 5.86 -8.77 3.32
C SER A 54 4.34 -8.79 3.54
N ASN A 55 3.70 -9.95 3.70
CA ASN A 55 2.23 -10.05 3.71
C ASN A 55 1.49 -8.98 4.54
N ASP A 56 1.89 -8.82 5.79
CA ASP A 56 1.29 -7.94 6.79
C ASP A 56 2.35 -7.20 7.63
N LYS A 57 3.60 -7.22 7.18
CA LYS A 57 4.76 -6.77 7.96
C LYS A 57 5.64 -5.82 7.16
N ILE A 58 6.15 -4.81 7.86
CA ILE A 58 7.23 -3.93 7.42
C ILE A 58 8.45 -4.22 8.29
N ASP A 59 9.55 -4.60 7.66
CA ASP A 59 10.89 -4.57 8.25
C ASP A 59 11.61 -3.30 7.79
N VAL A 60 12.06 -2.49 8.73
CA VAL A 60 12.95 -1.35 8.46
C VAL A 60 14.37 -1.83 8.64
N LEU A 61 15.16 -1.80 7.56
CA LEU A 61 16.54 -2.24 7.57
C LEU A 61 17.50 -1.05 7.50
N LEU A 62 18.59 -1.15 8.26
CA LEU A 62 19.80 -0.34 8.13
C LEU A 62 20.93 -1.28 7.66
N GLY A 63 21.29 -1.17 6.38
CA GLY A 63 22.07 -2.20 5.70
C GLY A 63 21.34 -3.55 5.75
N ASN A 64 21.96 -4.56 6.36
CA ASN A 64 21.35 -5.89 6.50
C ASN A 64 20.68 -6.13 7.86
N LYS A 65 20.67 -5.13 8.75
CA LYS A 65 20.13 -5.26 10.10
C LYS A 65 18.71 -4.71 10.16
N VAL A 66 17.77 -5.52 10.66
CA VAL A 66 16.44 -5.03 11.02
C VAL A 66 16.55 -4.15 12.28
N ILE A 67 16.12 -2.89 12.16
CA ILE A 67 16.16 -1.90 13.24
C ILE A 67 14.77 -1.58 13.81
N GLU A 68 13.72 -1.86 13.04
CA GLU A 68 12.32 -1.70 13.45
C GLU A 68 11.43 -2.66 12.68
N THR A 69 10.41 -3.20 13.36
CA THR A 69 9.39 -4.06 12.78
C THR A 69 8.02 -3.52 13.10
N MET A 70 7.15 -3.52 12.09
CA MET A 70 5.77 -3.03 12.19
C MET A 70 4.83 -3.98 11.46
N ASN A 71 3.60 -4.08 11.91
CA ASN A 71 2.52 -4.64 11.09
C ASN A 71 1.92 -3.54 10.22
N TYR A 72 1.34 -3.90 9.08
CA TYR A 72 0.60 -2.95 8.26
C TYR A 72 -0.65 -3.54 7.61
N THR A 73 -1.60 -2.66 7.30
CA THR A 73 -2.76 -2.94 6.46
C THR A 73 -3.00 -1.79 5.48
N LEU A 74 -3.56 -2.11 4.32
CA LEU A 74 -3.89 -1.12 3.29
C LEU A 74 -5.41 -1.00 3.13
N SER A 75 -5.90 0.24 3.04
CA SER A 75 -7.31 0.54 2.79
C SER A 75 -7.44 1.93 2.18
N ASN A 76 -8.11 2.07 1.04
CA ASN A 76 -8.45 3.36 0.43
C ASN A 76 -7.26 4.34 0.30
N ASP A 77 -6.12 3.90 -0.25
CA ASP A 77 -4.87 4.67 -0.38
C ASP A 77 -4.24 5.08 0.96
N GLU A 78 -4.66 4.46 2.06
CA GLU A 78 -4.10 4.62 3.39
C GLU A 78 -3.36 3.36 3.80
N ILE A 79 -2.23 3.57 4.47
CA ILE A 79 -1.48 2.54 5.17
C ILE A 79 -1.61 2.78 6.67
N ASN A 80 -2.15 1.80 7.37
CA ASN A 80 -2.15 1.77 8.83
C ASN A 80 -0.96 0.92 9.26
N ILE A 81 -0.16 1.43 10.17
CA ILE A 81 1.00 0.75 10.73
C ILE A 81 0.87 0.62 12.24
N GLU A 82 1.38 -0.47 12.79
CA GLU A 82 1.44 -0.70 14.23
C GLU A 82 2.83 -1.18 14.59
N LYS A 83 3.47 -0.55 15.58
CA LYS A 83 4.81 -0.94 16.00
C LYS A 83 4.79 -2.31 16.68
N ASN A 84 5.68 -3.20 16.25
CA ASN A 84 5.94 -4.45 16.97
C ASN A 84 7.15 -4.30 17.89
N SER A 85 8.27 -3.84 17.34
CA SER A 85 9.53 -3.64 18.09
C SER A 85 10.46 -2.70 17.30
N GLY A 86 11.43 -2.06 17.95
CA GLY A 86 12.42 -1.23 17.22
C GLY A 86 12.88 0.02 17.95
N GLY A 87 13.72 0.79 17.25
CA GLY A 87 14.47 1.92 17.79
C GLY A 87 13.68 3.21 18.03
N THR A 88 12.50 3.40 17.43
CA THR A 88 11.68 4.59 17.71
C THR A 88 11.27 4.62 19.19
N PRO A 89 11.38 5.76 19.91
CA PRO A 89 11.01 5.85 21.33
C PRO A 89 9.49 5.94 21.55
N CYS A 90 8.76 4.92 21.10
CA CYS A 90 7.35 4.68 21.39
C CYS A 90 7.13 3.19 21.65
N ASP A 91 6.05 2.88 22.37
CA ASP A 91 5.76 1.53 22.81
C ASP A 91 5.35 0.60 21.65
N ALA A 92 5.47 -0.71 21.88
CA ALA A 92 4.84 -1.68 20.99
C ALA A 92 3.31 -1.48 21.02
N GLY A 93 2.66 -1.64 19.86
CA GLY A 93 1.25 -1.36 19.67
C GLY A 93 0.93 0.09 19.31
N THR A 94 1.91 1.02 19.36
CA THR A 94 1.68 2.42 18.98
C THR A 94 1.35 2.54 17.48
N LYS A 95 0.23 3.22 17.17
CA LYS A 95 -0.36 3.23 15.83
C LYS A 95 0.05 4.45 15.00
N GLY A 96 0.11 4.23 13.69
CA GLY A 96 0.37 5.23 12.68
C GLY A 96 -0.54 5.05 11.47
N LYS A 97 -0.86 6.15 10.82
CA LYS A 97 -1.73 6.20 9.64
C LYS A 97 -1.18 7.22 8.67
N TYR A 98 -0.97 6.78 7.43
CA TYR A 98 -0.40 7.59 6.36
C TYR A 98 -1.22 7.39 5.10
N LYS A 99 -1.34 8.43 4.29
CA LYS A 99 -1.66 8.26 2.88
C LYS A 99 -0.42 7.67 2.22
N TYR A 100 -0.58 6.65 1.38
CA TYR A 100 0.52 6.12 0.57
C TYR A 100 0.23 6.33 -0.91
N GLU A 101 1.28 6.65 -1.67
CA GLU A 101 1.20 6.78 -3.12
C GLU A 101 2.37 6.04 -3.75
N VAL A 102 2.07 5.19 -4.73
CA VAL A 102 3.08 4.52 -5.57
C VAL A 102 3.02 5.15 -6.96
N ILE A 103 4.08 5.87 -7.34
CA ILE A 103 4.20 6.59 -8.61
C ILE A 103 5.42 6.07 -9.36
N GLY A 104 5.19 5.14 -10.29
CA GLY A 104 6.25 4.43 -10.99
C GLY A 104 7.08 3.60 -10.01
N GLU A 105 8.36 3.94 -9.89
CA GLU A 105 9.30 3.28 -8.96
C GLU A 105 9.45 4.03 -7.63
N ASN A 106 8.56 4.98 -7.33
CA ASN A 106 8.60 5.76 -6.11
C ASN A 106 7.42 5.42 -5.19
N LEU A 107 7.70 5.28 -3.90
CA LEU A 107 6.73 5.23 -2.82
C LEU A 107 6.87 6.51 -2.00
N VAL A 108 5.75 7.15 -1.69
CA VAL A 108 5.68 8.28 -0.76
C VAL A 108 4.64 7.98 0.31
N MET A 109 4.99 8.29 1.56
CA MET A 109 4.06 8.23 2.69
C MET A 109 3.86 9.63 3.27
N ILE A 110 2.60 10.07 3.35
CA ILE A 110 2.19 11.38 3.82
C ILE A 110 1.41 11.19 5.12
N LEU A 111 1.82 11.88 6.18
CA LEU A 111 1.20 11.75 7.50
C LEU A 111 -0.30 12.09 7.45
N ILE A 112 -1.12 11.20 8.02
CA ILE A 112 -2.51 11.51 8.39
C ILE A 112 -2.57 11.66 9.93
N SER A 113 -2.15 10.63 10.66
CA SER A 113 -2.05 10.66 12.12
C SER A 113 -1.04 9.63 12.60
N ASP A 114 -0.21 9.94 13.58
CA ASP A 114 0.70 8.97 14.16
C ASP A 114 1.03 9.36 15.60
N GLU A 115 0.89 8.41 16.52
CA GLU A 115 1.10 8.62 17.96
C GLU A 115 2.60 8.72 18.34
N CYS A 116 3.49 8.35 17.42
CA CYS A 116 4.94 8.29 17.61
C CYS A 116 5.66 9.41 16.84
N THR A 117 5.91 10.54 17.52
CA THR A 117 6.55 11.72 16.90
C THR A 117 7.92 11.44 16.28
N ALA A 118 8.69 10.49 16.83
CA ALA A 118 9.97 10.11 16.27
C ALA A 118 9.84 9.32 14.95
N ARG A 119 8.82 8.46 14.86
CA ARG A 119 8.50 7.72 13.64
C ARG A 119 8.01 8.65 12.53
N ILE A 120 7.18 9.64 12.88
CA ILE A 120 6.77 10.70 11.95
C ILE A 120 7.98 11.33 11.25
N LYS A 121 8.98 11.76 12.03
CA LYS A 121 10.20 12.39 11.51
C LYS A 121 11.05 11.47 10.62
N SER A 122 10.88 10.16 10.77
CA SER A 122 11.68 9.14 10.08
C SER A 122 10.99 8.55 8.86
N LEU A 123 9.65 8.68 8.74
CA LEU A 123 8.88 8.02 7.67
C LEU A 123 8.22 9.00 6.69
N GLN A 124 7.72 10.14 7.15
CA GLN A 124 6.89 11.00 6.30
C GLN A 124 7.73 11.80 5.30
N GLY A 125 7.17 12.07 4.12
CA GLY A 125 7.73 13.02 3.16
C GLY A 125 9.03 12.56 2.49
N ILE A 126 9.43 11.30 2.70
CA ILE A 126 10.55 10.66 2.03
C ILE A 126 10.04 10.05 0.71
N VAL A 127 10.82 10.24 -0.34
CA VAL A 127 10.63 9.54 -1.62
C VAL A 127 11.45 8.26 -1.57
N TYR A 128 10.79 7.13 -1.40
CA TYR A 128 11.44 5.83 -1.39
C TYR A 128 11.49 5.25 -2.80
N LYS A 129 12.66 4.80 -3.26
CA LYS A 129 12.85 4.17 -4.57
C LYS A 129 12.76 2.66 -4.47
N LYS A 130 12.03 2.02 -5.37
CA LYS A 130 11.93 0.57 -5.44
C LYS A 130 13.30 -0.07 -5.66
N ILE A 131 13.56 -1.19 -5.01
CA ILE A 131 14.78 -1.98 -5.17
C ILE A 131 14.40 -3.36 -5.70
N ASP A 132 15.12 -3.83 -6.72
CA ASP A 132 14.99 -5.20 -7.19
C ASP A 132 15.57 -6.18 -6.18
N VAL A 133 14.73 -7.09 -5.71
CA VAL A 133 15.17 -8.23 -4.91
C VAL A 133 15.76 -9.25 -5.88
N LYS A 134 17.09 -9.27 -6.03
CA LYS A 134 17.76 -10.37 -6.74
C LYS A 134 17.49 -11.66 -5.96
N LYS A 135 16.68 -12.54 -6.56
CA LYS A 135 16.41 -13.88 -6.06
C LYS A 135 17.63 -14.76 -6.17
#